data_AF-A0A1A2G681-F1
#
_entry.id   AF-A0A1A2G681-F1
#
_cell.length_a   1.000
_cell.length_b   1.000
_cell.length_c   1.000
_cell.angle_alpha   90.00
_cell.angle_beta   90.00
_cell.angle_gamma   90.00
#
_symmetry.space_group_name_H-M   'P 1'
#
loop_
_entity.id
_entity.type
_entity.pdbx_description
1 polymer ?
#
loop_
_entity_poly.entity_id
_entity_poly.type
_entity_poly.pdbx_seq_one_letter_code
_entity_poly.pdbx_strand_id
1 'polypeptide(L)' 'MAFKVNRNGAEPAMEFGDKDKFEIIAGGVLKIRRANRTNLYISPAIWASIEETPSPSGGPSPRLPDNL' A
#
# COMPACT_ATOMS: atom_id res chain seq x y z
N MET A 1 5.59 -4.57 0.35
CA MET A 1 5.08 -3.26 0.77
C MET A 1 3.61 -3.37 1.09
N ALA A 2 3.22 -3.46 2.36
CA ALA A 2 1.81 -3.35 2.74
C ALA A 2 1.38 -1.87 2.66
N PHE A 3 0.18 -1.58 2.19
CA PHE A 3 -0.35 -0.21 2.17
C PHE A 3 -1.75 -0.18 2.79
N LYS A 4 -2.10 0.97 3.36
CA LYS A 4 -3.35 1.20 4.04
C LYS A 4 -4.14 2.27 3.31
N VAL A 5 -5.42 2.03 3.11
CA VAL A 5 -6.35 2.98 2.48
C VAL A 5 -7.29 3.51 3.55
N ASN A 6 -7.13 4.79 3.89
CA ASN A 6 -8.02 5.49 4.80
C ASN A 6 -9.32 5.87 4.08
N ARG A 7 -10.46 5.80 4.78
CA ARG A 7 -11.78 6.12 4.24
C ARG A 7 -12.25 7.49 4.72
N ASN A 8 -13.08 8.16 3.92
CA ASN A 8 -13.79 9.38 4.32
C ASN A 8 -14.90 9.00 5.31
N GLY A 9 -14.61 9.03 6.61
CA GLY A 9 -15.60 8.79 7.66
C GLY A 9 -15.05 8.03 8.87
N ALA A 10 -15.96 7.56 9.72
CA ALA A 10 -15.64 6.74 10.90
C ALA A 10 -15.39 5.25 10.57
N GLU A 11 -15.45 4.88 9.29
CA GLU A 11 -15.18 3.51 8.89
C GLU A 11 -13.69 3.16 9.06
N PRO A 12 -13.39 1.90 9.43
CA PRO A 12 -12.01 1.46 9.56
C PRO A 12 -11.29 1.53 8.20
N ALA A 13 -10.01 1.85 8.26
CA ALA A 13 -9.14 1.80 7.11
C ALA A 13 -9.00 0.36 6.60
N MET A 14 -8.72 0.22 5.31
CA MET A 14 -8.48 -1.07 4.67
C MET A 14 -7.00 -1.33 4.53
N GLU A 15 -6.56 -2.53 4.90
CA GLU A 15 -5.16 -2.96 4.81
C GLU A 15 -4.95 -3.91 3.62
N PHE A 16 -3.89 -3.64 2.86
CA PHE A 16 -3.51 -4.39 1.67
C PHE A 16 -2.08 -4.90 1.81
N GLY A 17 -1.85 -6.12 1.34
CA GLY A 17 -0.58 -6.82 1.51
C GLY A 17 0.47 -6.41 0.47
N ASP A 18 1.68 -6.93 0.65
CA ASP A 18 2.86 -6.65 -0.18
C ASP A 18 2.77 -7.01 -1.65
N LYS A 19 1.85 -7.89 -2.02
CA LYS A 19 1.60 -8.31 -3.40
C LYS A 19 0.44 -7.55 -4.05
N ASP A 20 -0.29 -6.77 -3.28
CA ASP A 20 -1.35 -5.92 -3.80
C ASP A 20 -0.73 -4.66 -4.42
N LYS A 21 -1.40 -4.10 -5.43
CA LYS A 21 -0.98 -2.86 -6.10
C LYS A 21 -2.16 -1.93 -6.20
N PHE A 22 -1.95 -0.63 -6.02
CA PHE A 22 -2.98 0.37 -6.21
C PHE A 22 -2.66 1.30 -7.39
N GLU A 23 -3.70 1.88 -7.96
CA GLU A 23 -3.65 2.82 -9.09
C GLU A 23 -4.87 3.74 -8.99
N ILE A 24 -4.69 5.05 -9.14
CA ILE A 24 -5.81 5.99 -9.24
C ILE A 24 -6.14 6.15 -10.72
N ILE A 25 -7.37 5.78 -11.10
CA ILE A 25 -7.83 5.83 -12.49
C ILE A 25 -8.70 7.08 -12.74
N ALA A 26 -9.19 7.23 -13.97
CA ALA A 26 -10.08 8.33 -14.37
C ALA A 26 -11.25 8.49 -13.40
N GLY A 27 -11.55 9.75 -13.05
CA GLY A 27 -12.59 10.08 -12.06
C GLY A 27 -12.16 9.90 -10.60
N GLY A 28 -10.86 9.69 -10.32
CA GLY A 28 -10.35 9.59 -8.95
C GLY A 28 -10.68 8.28 -8.23
N VAL A 29 -11.18 7.28 -8.97
CA VAL A 29 -11.47 5.95 -8.42
C VAL A 29 -10.16 5.26 -8.08
N LEU A 30 -10.08 4.70 -6.88
CA LEU A 30 -8.94 3.90 -6.46
C LEU A 30 -9.14 2.45 -6.91
N LYS A 31 -8.29 1.99 -7.81
CA LYS A 31 -8.23 0.61 -8.27
C LYS A 31 -7.15 -0.14 -7.51
N ILE A 32 -7.50 -1.27 -6.92
CA ILE A 32 -6.57 -2.15 -6.19
C ILE A 32 -6.54 -3.50 -6.87
N ARG A 33 -5.38 -3.85 -7.43
CA ARG A 33 -5.10 -5.17 -7.99
C ARG A 33 -4.61 -6.07 -6.86
N ARG A 34 -5.42 -7.05 -6.49
CA ARG A 34 -5.14 -7.97 -5.39
C ARG A 34 -4.25 -9.11 -5.85
N ALA A 35 -3.48 -9.68 -4.91
CA ALA A 35 -2.59 -10.81 -5.17
C ALA A 35 -3.30 -12.04 -5.78
N ASN A 36 -4.59 -12.22 -5.46
CA ASN A 36 -5.45 -13.26 -6.02
C ASN A 36 -5.97 -12.94 -7.44
N ARG A 37 -5.37 -11.96 -8.13
CA ARG A 37 -5.75 -11.48 -9.48
C ARG A 37 -7.15 -10.86 -9.58
N THR A 38 -7.76 -10.48 -8.45
CA THR A 38 -9.00 -9.71 -8.45
C THR A 38 -8.72 -8.22 -8.44
N ASN A 39 -9.65 -7.41 -8.98
CA ASN A 39 -9.58 -5.96 -8.90
C ASN A 39 -10.68 -5.46 -7.98
N LEU A 40 -10.32 -4.62 -7.02
CA LEU A 40 -11.24 -3.90 -6.16
C LEU A 40 -11.24 -2.42 -6.59
N TYR A 41 -12.42 -1.81 -6.66
CA TYR A 41 -12.59 -0.42 -7.06
C TYR A 41 -13.27 0.35 -5.92
N ILE A 42 -12.68 1.45 -5.50
CA ILE A 42 -13.19 2.28 -4.40
C ILE A 42 -13.47 3.68 -4.94
N SER A 43 -14.72 4.14 -4.78
CA SER A 43 -15.15 5.47 -5.21
C SER A 43 -14.36 6.57 -4.49
N PRO A 44 -13.99 7.68 -5.16
CA PRO A 44 -13.37 8.84 -4.51
C PRO A 44 -14.21 9.44 -3.38
N ALA A 45 -15.52 9.18 -3.35
CA ALA A 45 -16.37 9.58 -2.24
C ALA A 45 -16.05 8.79 -0.95
N ILE A 46 -15.50 7.58 -1.07
CA ILE A 46 -15.30 6.63 0.02
C ILE A 46 -13.86 6.65 0.52
N TRP A 47 -12.85 6.74 -0.34
CA TRP A 47 -11.44 6.74 0.08
C TRP A 47 -10.89 8.17 0.25
N ALA A 48 -9.99 8.35 1.21
CA ALA A 48 -9.44 9.65 1.61
C ALA A 48 -7.95 9.77 1.24
N SER A 49 -7.13 8.85 1.76
CA SER A 49 -5.68 8.86 1.60
C SER A 49 -5.12 7.45 1.61
N ILE A 50 -3.90 7.30 1.09
CA ILE A 50 -3.17 6.04 1.08
C ILE A 50 -1.89 6.24 1.88
N GLU A 51 -1.68 5.39 2.88
CA GLU A 51 -0.45 5.34 3.65
C GLU A 51 0.32 4.08 3.23
N GLU A 52 1.43 4.27 2.51
CA GLU A 52 2.32 3.16 2.20
C GLU A 52 3.20 2.90 3.42
N THR A 53 3.11 1.71 4.02
CA THR A 53 4.13 1.35 5.00
C THR A 53 5.40 1.02 4.24
N PRO A 54 6.50 1.76 4.47
CA PRO A 54 7.77 1.42 3.85
C PRO A 54 8.05 -0.04 4.21
N SER A 55 8.35 -0.85 3.20
CA SER A 55 8.97 -2.15 3.44
C SER A 55 10.13 -1.92 4.41
N PRO A 56 10.38 -2.79 5.40
CA PRO A 56 11.61 -2.73 6.18
C PRO A 56 12.76 -2.91 5.19
N SER A 57 13.22 -1.81 4.61
CA SER A 57 14.45 -1.74 3.87
C SER A 57 15.49 -2.19 4.86
N GLY A 58 16.17 -3.29 4.52
CA GLY A 58 17.23 -3.85 5.34
C GLY A 58 18.06 -2.71 5.88
N GLY A 59 18.12 -2.61 7.22
CA GLY A 59 19.06 -1.71 7.87
C GLY A 59 20.43 -1.91 7.23
N PRO A 60 21.28 -0.87 7.19
CA PRO A 60 22.59 -0.97 6.56
C PRO A 60 23.22 -2.28 7.02
N SER A 61 23.48 -3.22 6.10
CA SER A 61 24.23 -4.42 6.44
C SER A 61 25.48 -3.91 7.16
N PRO A 62 25.73 -4.28 8.43
CA PRO A 62 26.98 -3.92 9.04
C PRO A 62 28.04 -4.51 8.11
N ARG A 63 28.77 -3.63 7.41
CA ARG A 63 29.95 -4.04 6.66
C ARG A 63 30.83 -4.67 7.73
N LEU A 64 30.92 -5.99 7.75
CA LEU A 64 31.99 -6.67 8.45
C LEU A 64 33.27 -6.01 7.93
N PRO A 65 34.11 -5.39 8.79
CA PRO A 65 35.42 -4.99 8.33
C PRO A 65 36.15 -6.26 7.90
N ASP A 66 36.37 -6.36 6.58
CA ASP A 66 37.29 -7.33 6.01
C ASP A 66 38.69 -6.94 6.48
N ASN A 67 39.26 -7.77 7.36
CA ASN A 67 40.68 -7.99 7.65
C ASN A 67 41.66 -6.80 7.75
N LEU A 68 42.36 -6.74 8.88
CA LEU A 68 43.76 -7.18 8.95
C LEU A 68 44.18 -7.56 10.37
#